data_AF-A0A523L0H0-F1
#
_entry.id   AF-A0A523L0H0-F1
#
_cell.length_a   1.000
_cell.length_b   1.000
_cell.length_c   1.000
_cell.angle_alpha   90.00
_cell.angle_beta   90.00
_cell.angle_gamma   90.00
#
_symmetry.space_group_name_H-M   'P 1'
#
loop_
_entity.id
_entity.type
_entity.pdbx_description
1 polymer ?
#
loop_
_entity_poly.entity_id
_entity_poly.type
_entity_poly.pdbx_seq_one_letter_code
_entity_poly.pdbx_strand_id
1 'polypeptide(L)'
;IESGVKPCGLGARDTLRLEAGMNLYGTDMDATTSPMISGLGWTLAMSDDRDFIGKQALLEEKQQGIAQQLVGLVLKGKGVLRNHLKVVTDAGDGEITSGSYSPTLRQSIALARIPAGVVGEVEVEIRNKLLKAEIVKLPFVRGGKANI
;
A
#
# COMPACT_ATOMS: atom_id res chain seq x y z
N ILE A 1 -24.97 -21.84 11.51
CA ILE A 1 -24.05 -20.86 12.14
C ILE A 1 -24.21 -20.98 13.66
N GLU A 2 -23.82 -22.12 14.24
CA GLU A 2 -24.14 -22.44 15.65
C GLU A 2 -22.95 -22.18 16.60
N SER A 3 -21.77 -21.85 16.08
CA SER A 3 -20.54 -21.59 16.83
C SER A 3 -20.25 -20.10 17.08
N GLY A 4 -21.19 -19.19 16.81
CA GLY A 4 -21.00 -17.75 16.99
C GLY A 4 -20.13 -17.06 15.92
N VAL A 5 -19.74 -17.76 14.86
CA VAL A 5 -18.98 -17.19 13.73
C VAL A 5 -19.89 -16.31 12.88
N LYS A 6 -19.63 -15.01 12.83
CA LYS A 6 -20.45 -14.06 12.05
C LYS A 6 -20.12 -14.16 10.55
N PRO A 7 -21.12 -14.24 9.65
CA PRO A 7 -20.91 -14.02 8.23
C PRO A 7 -20.33 -12.62 7.97
N CYS A 8 -19.34 -12.52 7.09
CA CYS A 8 -18.71 -11.26 6.72
C CYS A 8 -18.78 -11.06 5.20
N GLY A 9 -19.16 -9.86 4.78
CA GLY A 9 -19.23 -9.49 3.37
C GLY A 9 -17.88 -9.07 2.78
N LEU A 10 -17.86 -8.87 1.46
CA LEU A 10 -16.65 -8.47 0.72
C LEU A 10 -16.13 -7.08 1.10
N GLY A 11 -17.01 -6.14 1.48
CA GLY A 11 -16.58 -4.82 1.97
C GLY A 11 -15.72 -4.94 3.23
N ALA A 12 -16.14 -5.77 4.19
CA ALA A 12 -15.34 -6.03 5.38
C ALA A 12 -14.02 -6.74 5.05
N ARG A 13 -14.03 -7.69 4.09
CA ARG A 13 -12.80 -8.35 3.61
C ARG A 13 -11.79 -7.34 3.05
N ASP A 14 -12.24 -6.40 2.21
CA ASP A 14 -11.36 -5.40 1.60
C ASP A 14 -10.81 -4.40 2.64
N THR A 15 -11.63 -3.98 3.59
CA THR A 15 -11.17 -3.14 4.70
C THR A 15 -10.13 -3.87 5.57
N LEU A 16 -10.41 -5.12 5.97
CA LEU A 16 -9.54 -5.89 6.86
C LEU A 16 -8.18 -6.22 6.20
N ARG A 17 -8.17 -6.57 4.90
CA ARG A 17 -6.91 -6.80 4.19
C ARG A 17 -6.09 -5.52 4.06
N LEU A 18 -6.75 -4.39 3.81
CA LEU A 18 -6.09 -3.09 3.69
C LEU A 18 -5.48 -2.69 5.04
N GLU A 19 -6.25 -2.79 6.12
CA GLU A 19 -5.76 -2.57 7.50
C GLU A 19 -4.55 -3.47 7.82
N ALA A 20 -4.57 -4.73 7.37
CA ALA A 20 -3.46 -5.67 7.51
C ALA A 20 -2.28 -5.43 6.56
N GLY A 21 -2.33 -4.40 5.71
CA GLY A 21 -1.28 -4.08 4.73
C GLY A 21 -1.10 -5.15 3.65
N MET A 22 -2.16 -5.91 3.34
CA MET A 22 -2.12 -6.97 2.34
C MET A 22 -2.55 -6.46 0.96
N ASN A 23 -1.76 -6.79 -0.05
CA ASN A 23 -2.01 -6.42 -1.43
C ASN A 23 -3.25 -7.14 -2.02
N LEU A 24 -3.92 -6.46 -2.94
CA LEU A 24 -4.97 -6.98 -3.81
C LEU A 24 -4.49 -6.99 -5.26
N TYR A 25 -4.38 -8.18 -5.86
CA TYR A 25 -4.00 -8.32 -7.27
C TYR A 25 -5.03 -7.63 -8.19
N GLY A 26 -4.55 -6.94 -9.22
CA GLY A 26 -5.33 -6.07 -10.10
C GLY A 26 -5.56 -4.66 -9.53
N THR A 27 -5.01 -4.35 -8.37
CA THR A 27 -5.07 -3.02 -7.74
C THR A 27 -3.70 -2.58 -7.23
N ASP A 28 -3.10 -3.37 -6.34
CA ASP A 28 -1.79 -3.06 -5.75
C ASP A 28 -0.62 -3.65 -6.56
N MET A 29 -0.91 -4.59 -7.46
CA MET A 29 0.04 -5.15 -8.43
C MET A 29 -0.70 -5.95 -9.51
N ASP A 30 -0.08 -6.05 -10.67
CA ASP A 30 -0.48 -6.90 -11.79
C ASP A 30 0.75 -7.38 -12.57
N ALA A 31 0.54 -7.97 -13.76
CA ALA A 31 1.63 -8.43 -14.62
C ALA A 31 2.58 -7.32 -15.13
N THR A 32 2.16 -6.05 -15.04
CA THR A 32 2.96 -4.89 -15.45
C THR A 32 3.72 -4.26 -14.28
N THR A 33 3.49 -4.76 -13.07
CA THR A 33 4.01 -4.17 -11.84
C THR A 33 5.05 -5.09 -11.19
N SER A 34 6.26 -4.59 -10.94
CA SER A 34 7.27 -5.37 -10.23
C SER A 34 6.88 -5.65 -8.76
N PRO A 35 7.20 -6.84 -8.21
CA PRO A 35 7.05 -7.12 -6.78
C PRO A 35 7.91 -6.20 -5.90
N MET A 36 9.03 -5.67 -6.40
CA MET A 36 9.93 -4.77 -5.65
C MET A 36 9.24 -3.47 -5.27
N ILE A 37 8.51 -2.88 -6.22
CA ILE A 37 7.74 -1.64 -6.01
C ILE A 37 6.38 -1.88 -5.34
N SER A 38 6.01 -3.14 -5.07
CA SER A 38 4.72 -3.54 -4.48
C SER A 38 4.84 -4.01 -3.03
N GLY A 39 5.97 -3.74 -2.36
CA GLY A 39 6.21 -4.16 -0.98
C GLY A 39 6.41 -5.67 -0.80
N LEU A 40 6.65 -6.42 -1.88
CA LEU A 40 6.78 -7.88 -1.89
C LEU A 40 8.23 -8.34 -2.00
N GLY A 41 9.21 -7.45 -1.92
CA GLY A 41 10.63 -7.82 -1.99
C GLY A 41 11.04 -8.89 -0.97
N TRP A 42 10.39 -8.92 0.19
CA TRP A 42 10.64 -9.91 1.24
C TRP A 42 10.23 -11.35 0.88
N THR A 43 9.37 -11.53 -0.13
CA THR A 43 8.93 -12.86 -0.61
C THR A 43 9.90 -13.45 -1.64
N LEU A 44 10.86 -12.67 -2.12
CA LEU A 44 11.76 -13.06 -3.19
C LEU A 44 13.00 -13.73 -2.61
N ALA A 45 13.21 -15.00 -2.96
CA ALA A 45 14.42 -15.74 -2.62
C ALA A 45 15.59 -15.32 -3.54
N MET A 46 16.08 -14.09 -3.36
CA MET A 46 17.10 -13.50 -4.23
C MET A 46 18.53 -13.91 -3.86
N SER A 47 18.74 -14.47 -2.66
CA SER A 47 20.06 -14.78 -2.11
C SER A 47 20.55 -16.20 -2.40
N ASP A 48 19.69 -17.06 -2.94
CA ASP A 48 20.05 -18.43 -3.29
C ASP A 48 20.48 -18.52 -4.76
N ASP A 49 21.16 -19.63 -5.11
CA ASP A 49 21.60 -19.91 -6.48
C ASP A 49 20.47 -20.45 -7.36
N ARG A 50 19.26 -20.62 -6.83
CA ARG A 50 18.13 -21.20 -7.56
C ARG A 50 17.62 -20.23 -8.61
N ASP A 51 17.53 -20.69 -9.85
CA ASP A 51 16.91 -19.91 -10.92
C ASP A 51 15.38 -19.98 -10.87
N PHE A 52 14.71 -18.92 -11.32
CA PHE A 52 13.25 -18.86 -11.44
C PHE A 52 12.81 -17.81 -12.47
N ILE A 53 11.58 -17.98 -12.97
CA ILE A 53 11.00 -17.06 -13.98
C ILE A 53 10.96 -15.64 -13.42
N GLY A 54 11.68 -14.72 -14.09
CA GLY A 54 11.76 -13.31 -13.73
C GLY A 54 12.95 -12.92 -12.84
N LYS A 55 13.79 -13.86 -12.38
CA LYS A 55 14.95 -13.57 -11.51
C LYS A 55 15.89 -12.54 -12.14
N GLN A 56 16.23 -12.73 -13.42
CA GLN A 56 17.15 -11.84 -14.14
C GLN A 56 16.61 -10.40 -14.22
N ALA A 57 15.33 -10.23 -14.56
CA ALA A 57 14.69 -8.91 -14.61
C ALA A 57 14.70 -8.21 -13.24
N LEU A 58 14.47 -8.95 -12.15
CA LEU A 58 14.52 -8.42 -10.78
C LEU A 58 15.95 -8.03 -10.35
N LEU A 59 16.96 -8.76 -10.81
CA LEU A 59 18.37 -8.40 -10.57
C LEU A 59 18.75 -7.12 -11.30
N GLU A 60 18.32 -6.98 -12.56
CA GLU A 60 18.51 -5.77 -13.37
C GLU A 60 17.81 -4.56 -12.76
N GLU A 61 16.55 -4.71 -12.35
CA GLU A 61 15.79 -3.66 -11.65
C GLU A 61 16.53 -3.21 -10.37
N LYS A 62 17.04 -4.16 -9.58
CA LYS A 62 17.81 -3.86 -8.36
C LYS A 62 19.13 -3.15 -8.68
N GLN A 63 19.81 -3.52 -9.76
CA GLN A 63 21.05 -2.85 -10.20
C GLN A 63 20.80 -1.41 -10.69
N GLN A 64 19.69 -1.17 -11.38
CA GLN A 64 19.29 0.16 -11.86
C GLN A 64 18.83 1.07 -10.71
N GLY A 65 18.39 0.47 -9.60
CA GLY A 65 17.84 1.17 -8.45
C GLY A 65 16.31 1.23 -8.53
N ILE A 66 15.66 0.79 -7.46
CA ILE A 66 14.20 0.76 -7.39
C ILE A 66 13.68 2.19 -7.26
N ALA A 67 13.04 2.71 -8.32
CA ALA A 67 12.61 4.11 -8.39
C ALA A 67 11.35 4.44 -7.56
N GLN A 68 10.58 3.43 -7.17
CA GLN A 68 9.33 3.58 -6.42
C GLN A 68 9.26 2.67 -5.20
N GLN A 69 8.37 2.99 -4.28
CA GLN A 69 8.11 2.19 -3.09
C GLN A 69 6.60 2.15 -2.79
N LEU A 70 6.13 1.04 -2.21
CA LEU A 70 4.79 0.94 -1.66
C LEU A 70 4.82 1.35 -0.18
N VAL A 71 3.99 2.32 0.18
CA VAL A 71 3.87 2.84 1.55
C VAL A 71 2.44 2.77 2.06
N GLY A 72 2.26 2.85 3.38
CA GLY A 72 0.96 3.17 3.97
C GLY A 72 0.80 4.68 4.11
N LEU A 73 -0.40 5.19 3.89
CA LEU A 73 -0.79 6.58 4.14
C LEU A 73 -1.95 6.65 5.13
N VAL A 74 -1.92 7.66 6.00
CA VAL A 74 -3.04 8.03 6.87
C VAL A 74 -3.41 9.49 6.66
N LEU A 75 -4.66 9.75 6.28
CA LEU A 75 -5.12 11.10 6.01
C LEU A 75 -5.19 11.93 7.30
N LYS A 76 -4.59 13.13 7.28
CA LYS A 76 -4.74 14.12 8.35
C LYS A 76 -6.03 14.92 8.11
N GLY A 77 -7.04 14.64 8.93
CA GLY A 77 -8.32 15.36 8.89
C GLY A 77 -9.46 14.56 8.25
N LYS A 78 -10.42 15.27 7.65
CA LYS A 78 -11.65 14.67 7.09
C LYS A 78 -11.51 14.40 5.61
N GLY A 79 -11.97 13.24 5.19
CA GLY A 79 -11.95 12.80 3.79
C GLY A 79 -11.85 11.28 3.71
N VAL A 80 -11.92 10.76 2.49
CA VAL A 80 -11.70 9.34 2.22
C VAL A 80 -10.74 9.25 1.05
N LEU A 81 -9.58 8.67 1.31
CA LEU A 81 -8.61 8.23 0.31
C LEU A 81 -9.27 7.13 -0.53
N ARG A 82 -9.19 7.26 -1.85
CA ARG A 82 -9.70 6.29 -2.83
C ARG A 82 -8.57 5.89 -3.76
N ASN A 83 -8.76 4.78 -4.46
CA ASN A 83 -7.87 4.33 -5.51
C ASN A 83 -7.71 5.42 -6.58
N HIS A 84 -6.53 5.45 -7.20
CA HIS A 84 -6.13 6.34 -8.30
C HIS A 84 -6.05 7.83 -7.94
N LEU A 85 -6.12 8.18 -6.65
CA LEU A 85 -5.83 9.54 -6.24
C LEU A 85 -4.33 9.82 -6.36
N LYS A 86 -4.00 10.98 -6.91
CA LYS A 86 -2.63 11.47 -7.00
C LYS A 86 -2.09 11.76 -5.61
N VAL A 87 -0.87 11.29 -5.36
CA VAL A 87 -0.05 11.65 -4.20
C VAL A 87 1.03 12.61 -4.67
N VAL A 88 1.07 13.81 -4.10
CA VAL A 88 2.05 14.84 -4.41
C VAL A 88 3.18 14.77 -3.39
N THR A 89 4.42 14.69 -3.88
CA THR A 89 5.64 14.66 -3.07
C THR A 89 6.71 15.58 -3.67
N ASP A 90 7.72 15.93 -2.89
CA ASP A 90 8.85 16.74 -3.38
C ASP A 90 9.72 16.02 -4.43
N ALA A 91 9.64 14.69 -4.50
CA ALA A 91 10.39 13.86 -5.44
C ALA A 91 9.59 13.49 -6.70
N GLY A 92 8.37 14.02 -6.85
CA GLY A 92 7.45 13.73 -7.94
C GLY A 92 6.15 13.08 -7.49
N ASP A 93 5.21 12.95 -8.43
CA ASP A 93 3.89 12.41 -8.15
C ASP A 93 3.93 10.88 -8.00
N GLY A 94 3.08 10.38 -7.10
CA GLY A 94 2.72 8.98 -6.95
C GLY A 94 1.21 8.77 -7.02
N GLU A 95 0.75 7.58 -6.66
CA GLU A 95 -0.66 7.18 -6.78
C GLU A 95 -1.09 6.28 -5.63
N ILE A 96 -2.31 6.49 -5.15
CA ILE A 96 -2.99 5.55 -4.24
C ILE A 96 -3.45 4.32 -5.02
N THR A 97 -2.94 3.15 -4.65
CA THR A 97 -3.38 1.88 -5.24
C THR A 97 -4.68 1.42 -4.57
N SER A 98 -4.69 1.33 -3.24
CA SER A 98 -5.86 0.93 -2.44
C SER A 98 -6.16 1.98 -1.38
N GLY A 99 -7.36 2.55 -1.36
CA GLY A 99 -7.78 3.52 -0.35
C GLY A 99 -9.16 3.22 0.24
N SER A 100 -9.31 3.36 1.56
CA SER A 100 -10.60 3.22 2.22
C SER A 100 -10.64 3.92 3.59
N TYR A 101 -11.76 3.79 4.28
CA TYR A 101 -11.89 4.15 5.69
C TYR A 101 -11.66 2.91 6.56
N SER A 102 -10.77 3.02 7.55
CA SER A 102 -10.52 1.99 8.56
C SER A 102 -11.51 2.17 9.73
N PRO A 103 -12.43 1.22 9.97
CA PRO A 103 -13.29 1.21 11.15
C PRO A 103 -12.48 1.03 12.43
N THR A 104 -11.39 0.26 12.39
CA THR A 104 -10.54 -0.01 13.56
C THR A 104 -9.83 1.26 14.04
N LEU A 105 -9.26 2.03 13.11
CA LEU A 105 -8.54 3.27 13.41
C LEU A 105 -9.46 4.51 13.45
N ARG A 106 -10.65 4.40 12.86
CA ARG A 106 -11.58 5.52 12.60
C ARG A 106 -10.97 6.63 11.74
N GLN A 107 -10.08 6.26 10.82
CA GLN A 107 -9.37 7.17 9.93
C GLN A 107 -9.33 6.64 8.50
N SER A 108 -9.10 7.52 7.52
CA SER A 108 -8.86 7.08 6.15
C SER A 108 -7.42 6.65 5.97
N ILE A 109 -7.24 5.47 5.38
CA ILE A 109 -5.94 4.85 5.15
C ILE A 109 -5.81 4.45 3.68
N ALA A 110 -4.57 4.32 3.21
CA ALA A 110 -4.31 3.86 1.85
C ALA A 110 -2.95 3.18 1.69
N LEU A 111 -2.86 2.23 0.77
CA LEU A 111 -1.60 1.84 0.15
C LEU A 111 -1.34 2.80 -1.02
N ALA A 112 -0.11 3.29 -1.13
CA ALA A 112 0.28 4.19 -2.20
C ALA A 112 1.65 3.83 -2.75
N ARG A 113 1.80 3.95 -4.06
CA ARG A 113 3.08 3.82 -4.76
C ARG A 113 3.63 5.20 -5.04
N ILE A 114 4.77 5.52 -4.46
CA ILE A 114 5.39 6.84 -4.51
C ILE A 114 6.87 6.72 -4.91
N PRO A 115 7.55 7.82 -5.30
CA PRO A 115 8.99 7.80 -5.50
C PRO A 115 9.75 7.22 -4.29
N ALA A 116 10.81 6.47 -4.56
CA ALA A 116 11.65 5.87 -3.53
C ALA A 116 12.37 6.94 -2.70
N GLY A 117 12.54 6.69 -1.40
CA GLY A 117 13.23 7.59 -0.46
C GLY A 117 12.36 8.70 0.15
N VAL A 118 11.14 8.92 -0.34
CA VAL A 118 10.19 9.84 0.28
C VAL A 118 9.73 9.30 1.64
N VAL A 119 9.72 10.18 2.65
CA VAL A 119 9.35 9.90 4.04
C VAL A 119 8.56 11.07 4.65
N GLY A 120 7.83 10.83 5.74
CA GLY A 120 7.12 11.88 6.47
C GLY A 120 5.75 12.22 5.87
N GLU A 121 5.46 13.50 5.70
CA GLU A 121 4.16 13.99 5.22
C GLU A 121 4.15 14.13 3.69
N VAL A 122 3.02 13.77 3.07
CA VAL A 122 2.71 13.98 1.65
C VAL A 122 1.36 14.64 1.50
N GLU A 123 1.02 15.10 0.30
CA GLU A 123 -0.31 15.62 0.00
C GLU A 123 -1.06 14.70 -0.97
N VAL A 124 -2.36 14.59 -0.83
CA VAL A 124 -3.23 13.82 -1.73
C VAL A 124 -4.25 14.75 -2.36
N GLU A 125 -4.37 14.70 -3.67
CA GLU A 125 -5.33 15.51 -4.41
C GLU A 125 -6.74 14.91 -4.31
N ILE A 126 -7.63 15.59 -3.59
CA ILE A 126 -9.04 15.21 -3.43
C ILE A 126 -9.92 16.37 -3.87
N ARG A 127 -10.64 16.20 -4.99
CA ARG A 127 -11.57 17.21 -5.52
C ARG A 127 -10.90 18.60 -5.65
N ASN A 128 -9.73 18.64 -6.29
CA ASN A 128 -8.91 19.85 -6.50
C ASN A 128 -8.39 20.51 -5.21
N LYS A 129 -8.34 19.76 -4.10
CA LYS A 129 -7.73 20.19 -2.84
C LYS A 129 -6.60 19.25 -2.48
N LEU A 130 -5.49 19.80 -2.02
CA LEU A 130 -4.39 19.04 -1.45
C LEU A 130 -4.68 18.84 0.04
N LEU A 131 -4.82 17.57 0.44
CA LEU A 131 -5.00 17.18 1.84
C LEU A 131 -3.77 16.42 2.31
N LYS A 132 -3.27 16.79 3.50
CA LYS A 132 -2.08 16.18 4.08
C LYS A 132 -2.35 14.74 4.51
N ALA A 133 -1.39 13.85 4.26
CA ALA A 133 -1.37 12.47 4.74
C ALA A 133 0.02 12.14 5.30
N GLU A 134 0.07 11.32 6.34
CA GLU A 134 1.32 10.82 6.91
C GLU A 134 1.71 9.48 6.27
N ILE A 135 2.97 9.34 5.87
CA ILE A 135 3.56 8.05 5.50
C ILE A 135 3.77 7.23 6.77
N VAL A 136 3.23 6.01 6.80
CA VAL A 136 3.35 5.08 7.93
C VAL A 136 3.89 3.73 7.47
N LYS A 137 4.49 3.01 8.43
CA LYS A 137 4.93 1.63 8.21
C LYS A 137 3.74 0.69 8.24
N LEU A 138 3.71 -0.26 7.30
CA LEU A 138 2.69 -1.31 7.26
C LEU A 138 3.02 -2.45 8.24
N PRO A 139 2.00 -3.14 8.80
CA PRO A 139 0.56 -2.94 8.59
C PRO A 139 -0.03 -1.82 9.47
N PHE A 140 -1.22 -1.33 9.12
CA PHE A 140 -1.96 -0.33 9.93
C PHE A 140 -2.54 -0.95 11.21
N VAL A 141 -3.02 -2.18 11.13
CA VAL A 141 -3.64 -2.93 12.22
C VAL A 141 -3.06 -4.34 12.27
N ARG A 142 -2.75 -4.82 13.48
CA ARG A 142 -2.33 -6.21 13.71
C ARG A 142 -2.94 -6.73 15.00
N GLY A 143 -3.46 -7.96 14.97
CA GLY A 143 -4.07 -8.59 16.15
C GLY A 143 -5.22 -7.77 16.75
N GLY A 144 -5.97 -7.04 15.92
CA GLY A 144 -7.09 -6.19 16.36
C GLY A 144 -6.70 -4.86 16.99
N LYS A 145 -5.43 -4.45 16.93
CA LYS A 145 -4.93 -3.18 17.49
C LYS A 145 -4.24 -2.34 16.42
N ALA A 146 -4.29 -1.01 16.60
CA ALA A 146 -3.49 -0.08 15.83
C ALA A 146 -1.99 -0.42 15.93
N ASN A 147 -1.27 -0.29 14.82
CA ASN A 147 0.15 -0.60 14.69
C ASN A 147 0.94 0.58 14.08
N ILE A 148 0.39 1.78 14.19
CA ILE A 148 0.88 3.05 13.66
C ILE A 148 0.74 4.15 14.71
#